data_AF-A0A1H5TEG0-F1
#
_entry.id   AF-A0A1H5TEG0-F1
#
_cell.length_a   1.000
_cell.length_b   1.000
_cell.length_c   1.000
_cell.angle_alpha   90.00
_cell.angle_beta   90.00
_cell.angle_gamma   90.00
#
_symmetry.space_group_name_H-M   'P 1'
#
loop_
_entity.id
_entity.type
_entity.pdbx_description
1 polymer ?
#
loop_
_entity_poly.entity_id
_entity_poly.type
_entity_poly.pdbx_seq_one_letter_code
_entity_poly.pdbx_strand_id
1 'polypeptide(L)'
;MANNKKILVSLPENLLDEVDEYASETYKNRSQFIREAIISYIKERKRIEMIENMKKGYLEMAKINIELAECGITVECEELAKYEAGLAESDNSNGSNSEKRRYILC
;
A
#
# COMPACT_ATOMS: atom_id res chain seq x y z
N MET A 1 33.93 -12.29 2.01
CA MET A 1 33.77 -13.28 0.92
C MET A 1 32.40 -13.94 1.09
N ALA A 2 31.52 -13.88 0.09
CA ALA A 2 30.21 -14.51 0.21
C ALA A 2 30.36 -16.03 0.11
N ASN A 3 29.99 -16.76 1.18
CA ASN A 3 30.03 -18.21 1.22
C ASN A 3 28.90 -18.78 0.34
N ASN A 4 29.22 -19.13 -0.90
CA ASN A 4 28.29 -19.80 -1.81
C ASN A 4 28.26 -21.30 -1.52
N LYS A 5 27.06 -21.88 -1.38
CA LYS A 5 26.86 -23.34 -1.33
C LYS A 5 26.40 -23.82 -2.70
N LYS A 6 27.01 -24.91 -3.20
CA LYS A 6 26.58 -25.58 -4.44
C LYS A 6 25.40 -26.50 -4.12
N ILE A 7 24.39 -26.47 -4.98
CA ILE A 7 23.23 -27.36 -4.93
C ILE A 7 23.20 -28.17 -6.23
N LEU A 8 22.91 -29.47 -6.12
CA LEU A 8 22.66 -30.35 -7.26
C LEU A 8 21.15 -30.59 -7.32
N VAL A 9 20.54 -30.31 -8.46
CA VAL A 9 19.10 -30.47 -8.69
C VAL A 9 18.88 -31.19 -10.01
N SER A 10 17.89 -32.07 -10.04
CA SER A 10 17.43 -32.73 -11.27
C SER A 10 16.23 -31.96 -11.81
N LEU A 11 16.27 -31.62 -13.10
CA LEU A 11 15.18 -30.93 -13.80
C LEU A 11 14.76 -31.77 -15.01
N PRO A 12 13.48 -31.76 -15.39
CA PRO A 12 13.03 -32.33 -16.66
C PRO A 12 13.80 -31.73 -17.85
N GLU A 13 14.12 -32.54 -18.86
CA GLU A 13 14.88 -32.09 -20.04
C GLU A 13 14.17 -30.94 -20.75
N ASN A 14 12.85 -31.05 -20.96
CA ASN A 14 12.06 -30.00 -21.61
C ASN A 14 12.14 -28.65 -20.88
N LEU A 15 12.16 -28.67 -19.54
CA LEU A 15 12.30 -27.45 -18.75
C LEU A 15 13.71 -26.87 -18.87
N LEU A 16 14.72 -27.74 -18.96
CA LEU A 16 16.11 -27.31 -19.13
C LEU A 16 16.31 -26.68 -20.52
N ASP A 17 15.68 -27.23 -21.55
CA ASP A 17 15.70 -26.69 -22.91
C ASP A 17 15.07 -25.29 -22.96
N GLU A 18 13.91 -25.09 -22.31
CA GLU A 18 13.31 -23.77 -22.18
C GLU A 18 14.24 -22.79 -21.45
N VAL A 19 14.85 -23.22 -20.33
CA VAL A 19 15.83 -22.39 -19.60
C VAL A 19 17.00 -21.99 -20.48
N ASP A 20 17.47 -22.89 -21.34
CA ASP A 20 18.57 -22.63 -22.26
C ASP A 20 18.21 -21.64 -23.35
N GLU A 21 17.01 -21.74 -23.91
CA GLU A 21 16.47 -20.79 -24.87
C GLU A 21 16.45 -19.38 -24.26
N TYR A 22 15.80 -19.19 -23.10
CA TYR A 22 15.74 -17.89 -22.42
C TYR A 22 17.10 -17.36 -21.95
N ALA A 23 17.98 -18.24 -21.49
CA ALA A 23 19.32 -17.86 -21.08
C ALA A 23 20.15 -17.36 -22.27
N SER A 24 19.98 -17.97 -23.45
CA SER A 24 20.65 -17.59 -24.69
C SER A 24 20.18 -16.22 -25.20
N GLU A 25 18.88 -15.94 -25.14
CA GLU A 25 18.30 -14.64 -25.55
C GLU A 25 18.77 -13.48 -24.66
N THR A 26 18.96 -13.75 -23.36
CA THR A 26 19.34 -12.73 -22.37
C THR A 26 20.86 -12.61 -22.16
N TYR A 27 21.68 -13.35 -22.92
CA TYR A 27 23.13 -13.45 -22.74
C TYR A 27 23.56 -13.81 -21.30
N LYS A 28 22.74 -14.60 -20.59
CA LYS A 28 22.99 -15.03 -19.21
C LYS A 28 23.39 -16.50 -19.18
N ASN A 29 24.25 -16.90 -18.23
CA ASN A 29 24.51 -18.32 -18.02
C ASN A 29 23.36 -18.96 -17.21
N ARG A 30 23.15 -20.28 -17.38
CA ARG A 30 22.13 -21.07 -16.66
C ARG A 30 22.13 -20.82 -15.15
N SER A 31 23.32 -20.73 -14.54
CA SER A 31 23.47 -20.54 -13.09
C SER A 31 22.97 -19.17 -12.61
N GLN A 32 23.15 -18.14 -13.43
CA GLN A 32 22.66 -16.80 -13.17
C GLN A 32 21.15 -16.74 -13.36
N PHE A 33 20.63 -17.32 -14.44
CA PHE A 33 19.19 -17.40 -14.69
C PHE A 33 18.47 -18.09 -13.52
N ILE A 34 18.94 -19.28 -13.12
CA ILE A 34 18.36 -20.04 -11.99
C ILE A 34 18.42 -19.22 -10.69
N ARG A 35 19.53 -18.53 -10.43
CA ARG A 35 19.67 -17.70 -9.22
C ARG A 35 18.67 -16.54 -9.21
N GLU A 36 18.52 -15.85 -10.34
CA GLU A 36 17.56 -14.75 -10.48
C GLU A 36 16.13 -15.24 -10.32
N ALA A 37 15.78 -16.37 -10.94
CA ALA A 37 14.47 -17.01 -10.81
C ALA A 37 14.16 -17.37 -9.35
N ILE A 38 15.10 -17.99 -8.63
CA ILE A 38 14.93 -18.34 -7.21
C ILE A 38 14.76 -17.08 -6.35
N ILE A 39 15.57 -16.04 -6.58
CA ILE A 39 15.44 -14.76 -5.85
C ILE A 39 14.06 -14.15 -6.09
N SER A 40 13.61 -14.12 -7.34
CA SER A 40 12.30 -13.58 -7.73
C SER A 40 11.17 -14.36 -7.07
N TYR A 41 11.23 -15.70 -7.13
CA TYR A 41 10.25 -16.58 -6.50
C TYR A 41 10.15 -16.34 -4.99
N ILE A 42 11.28 -16.28 -4.27
CA ILE A 42 11.29 -16.03 -2.83
C ILE A 42 10.71 -14.65 -2.51
N LYS A 43 11.05 -13.61 -3.28
CA LYS A 43 10.50 -12.26 -3.09
C LYS A 43 8.98 -12.26 -3.25
N GLU A 44 8.47 -12.91 -4.28
CA GLU A 44 7.03 -12.96 -4.54
C GLU A 44 6.29 -13.74 -3.45
N ARG A 45 6.83 -14.88 -3.01
CA ARG A 45 6.26 -15.64 -1.89
C ARG A 45 6.18 -14.81 -0.61
N LYS A 46 7.23 -14.06 -0.28
CA LYS A 46 7.23 -13.15 0.88
C LYS A 46 6.22 -12.02 0.74
N ARG A 47 6.05 -11.48 -0.48
CA ARG A 47 5.05 -10.43 -0.75
C ARG A 47 3.63 -10.93 -0.51
N ILE A 48 3.29 -12.13 -1.02
CA ILE A 48 1.99 -12.75 -0.81
C ILE A 48 1.73 -13.00 0.68
N GLU A 49 2.71 -13.57 1.39
CA GLU A 49 2.61 -13.84 2.82
C GLU A 49 2.42 -12.55 3.63
N MET A 50 3.14 -11.48 3.29
CA MET A 50 2.97 -10.16 3.91
C MET A 50 1.53 -9.64 3.73
N ILE A 51 0.97 -9.74 2.52
CA ILE A 51 -0.40 -9.27 2.24
C ILE A 51 -1.43 -10.07 3.03
N GLU A 52 -1.31 -11.40 3.10
CA GLU A 52 -2.23 -12.23 3.88
C GLU A 52 -2.14 -11.93 5.38
N ASN A 53 -0.93 -11.73 5.90
CA ASN A 53 -0.73 -11.33 7.29
C ASN A 53 -1.33 -9.95 7.59
N MET A 54 -1.17 -8.97 6.66
CA MET A 54 -1.81 -7.66 6.79
C MET A 54 -3.33 -7.78 6.80
N LYS A 55 -3.90 -8.53 5.85
CA LYS A 55 -5.35 -8.75 5.77
C LYS A 55 -5.89 -9.36 7.06
N LYS A 56 -5.21 -10.37 7.60
CA LYS A 56 -5.55 -10.99 8.88
C LYS A 56 -5.52 -9.96 10.02
N GLY A 57 -4.45 -9.18 10.13
CA GLY A 57 -4.33 -8.15 11.17
C GLY A 57 -5.43 -7.08 11.06
N TYR A 58 -5.78 -6.64 9.85
CA TYR A 58 -6.89 -5.70 9.65
C TYR A 58 -8.25 -6.28 10.06
N LEU A 59 -8.50 -7.56 9.78
CA LEU A 59 -9.72 -8.23 10.21
C LEU A 59 -9.78 -8.38 11.74
N GLU A 60 -8.66 -8.72 12.38
CA GLU A 60 -8.55 -8.82 13.83
C GLU A 60 -8.79 -7.47 14.53
N MET A 61 -8.26 -6.38 13.95
CA MET A 61 -8.41 -5.02 14.48
C MET A 61 -9.68 -4.31 14.02
N ALA A 62 -10.49 -4.92 13.16
CA ALA A 62 -11.61 -4.25 12.49
C ALA A 62 -12.56 -3.56 13.49
N LYS A 63 -12.93 -4.25 14.56
CA LYS A 63 -13.84 -3.72 15.58
C LYS A 63 -13.26 -2.49 16.29
N ILE A 64 -12.01 -2.58 16.75
CA ILE A 64 -11.33 -1.48 17.46
C ILE A 64 -11.14 -0.28 16.52
N ASN A 65 -10.77 -0.54 15.27
CA ASN A 65 -10.57 0.51 14.27
C ASN A 65 -11.88 1.25 13.95
N ILE A 66 -13.01 0.54 13.89
CA ILE A 66 -14.33 1.16 13.73
C ILE A 66 -14.66 2.02 14.95
N GLU A 67 -14.53 1.48 16.16
CA GLU A 67 -14.81 2.23 17.40
C GLU A 67 -13.96 3.50 17.51
N LEU A 68 -12.68 3.44 17.15
CA LEU A 68 -11.79 4.60 17.14
C LEU A 68 -12.14 5.60 16.04
N ALA A 69 -12.51 5.14 14.84
CA ALA A 69 -12.91 6.01 13.74
C ALA A 69 -14.23 6.76 14.03
N GLU A 70 -15.12 6.13 14.80
CA GLU A 70 -16.40 6.72 15.20
C GLU A 70 -16.31 7.51 16.51
N CYS A 71 -15.22 7.37 17.25
CA CYS A 71 -15.01 8.08 18.51
C CYS A 71 -14.87 9.58 18.25
N GLY A 72 -15.86 10.35 18.71
CA GLY A 72 -15.84 11.81 18.61
C GLY A 72 -16.58 12.39 17.40
N ILE A 73 -17.04 11.56 16.45
CA ILE A 73 -17.80 12.04 15.27
C ILE A 73 -18.98 12.91 15.70
N THR A 74 -19.72 12.49 16.73
CA THR A 74 -20.90 13.25 17.20
C THR A 74 -20.52 14.64 17.70
N VAL A 75 -19.44 14.73 18.48
CA VAL A 75 -18.94 16.00 19.02
C VAL A 75 -18.40 16.89 17.90
N GLU A 76 -17.62 16.33 16.97
CA GLU A 76 -17.10 17.04 15.80
C GLU A 76 -18.22 17.59 14.92
N CYS A 77 -19.27 16.80 14.64
CA CYS A 77 -20.43 17.25 13.88
C CYS A 77 -21.17 18.39 14.58
N GLU A 78 -21.35 18.32 15.89
CA GLU A 78 -21.99 19.40 16.66
C GLU A 78 -21.15 20.68 16.66
N GLU A 79 -19.83 20.58 16.80
CA GLU A 79 -18.92 21.73 16.73
C GLU A 79 -18.90 22.36 15.33
N LEU A 80 -18.86 21.52 14.28
CA LEU A 80 -18.91 21.98 12.90
C LEU A 80 -20.23 22.71 12.61
N ALA A 81 -21.37 22.16 13.02
CA ALA A 81 -22.67 22.80 12.84
C ALA A 81 -22.74 24.17 13.53
N LYS A 82 -22.19 24.29 14.75
CA LYS A 82 -22.10 25.57 15.46
C LYS A 82 -21.20 26.57 14.72
N TYR A 83 -20.06 26.11 14.22
CA TYR A 83 -19.13 26.94 13.44
C TYR A 83 -19.78 27.46 12.15
N GLU A 84 -20.43 26.58 11.39
CA GLU A 84 -21.12 26.92 10.14
C GLU A 84 -22.27 27.91 10.38
N ALA A 85 -23.07 27.72 11.44
CA ALA A 85 -24.12 28.64 11.82
C ALA A 85 -23.56 30.04 12.13
N GLY A 86 -22.48 30.12 12.92
CA GLY A 86 -21.82 31.40 13.22
C GLY A 86 -21.26 32.10 11.99
N LEU A 87 -20.76 31.35 11.01
CA LEU A 87 -20.28 31.90 9.74
C LEU A 87 -21.44 32.49 8.92
N ALA A 88 -22.54 31.74 8.77
CA ALA A 88 -23.72 32.18 8.04
C ALA A 88 -24.37 33.43 8.67
N GLU A 89 -24.37 33.54 9.99
CA GLU A 89 -24.85 34.74 10.70
C GLU A 89 -23.96 35.96 10.44
N SER A 90 -22.65 35.77 10.33
CA SER A 90 -21.70 36.85 10.04
C SER A 90 -21.80 37.36 8.59
N ASP A 91 -22.09 36.48 7.64
CA ASP A 91 -22.27 36.81 6.21
C ASP A 91 -23.61 37.51 5.91
N ASN A 92 -24.63 37.35 6.77
CA ASN A 92 -25.96 37.97 6.60
C ASN A 92 -26.08 39.41 7.13
N SER A 93 -25.00 39.97 7.71
CA SER A 93 -24.99 41.39 8.09
C SER A 93 -24.83 42.27 6.85
N ASN A 94 -25.90 42.98 6.48
CA ASN A 94 -25.92 44.04 5.45
C ASN A 94 -25.03 45.25 5.84
N GLY A 95 -23.72 45.02 6.01
CA GLY A 95 -22.73 46.06 6.20
C GLY A 95 -22.16 46.45 4.84
N SER A 96 -22.43 47.69 4.41
CA SER A 96 -21.97 48.25 3.14
C SER A 96 -20.45 48.46 3.04
N ASN A 97 -19.61 47.64 3.68
CA ASN A 97 -18.16 47.81 3.65
C ASN A 97 -17.35 46.56 4.06
N SER A 98 -17.74 45.35 3.62
CA SER A 98 -16.98 44.13 3.93
C SER A 98 -15.99 43.79 2.82
N GLU A 99 -14.69 44.03 3.07
CA GLU A 99 -13.61 43.41 2.30
C GLU A 99 -13.85 41.90 2.27
N LYS A 100 -14.04 41.34 1.07
CA LYS A 100 -14.20 39.89 0.85
C LYS A 100 -13.00 39.16 1.45
N ARG A 101 -13.17 38.65 2.67
CA ARG A 101 -12.18 37.80 3.32
C ARG A 101 -12.14 36.50 2.53
N ARG A 102 -11.00 36.25 1.90
CA ARG A 102 -10.76 35.05 1.10
C ARG A 102 -10.83 33.85 2.02
N TYR A 103 -11.90 33.07 1.89
CA TYR A 103 -12.00 31.78 2.53
C TYR A 103 -11.00 30.84 1.86
N ILE A 104 -10.08 30.30 2.65
CA ILE A 104 -9.32 29.10 2.28
C ILE A 104 -10.30 27.95 2.50
N LEU A 105 -11.11 27.66 1.48
CA LEU A 105 -11.64 26.31 1.32
C LEU A 105 -10.52 25.49 0.68
N CYS A 106 -10.08 24.45 1.38
CA CYS A 106 -9.38 23.33 0.77
C CYS A 106 -10.25 22.66 -0.30
#